data_AF-A0A2W0GK02-F1
#
_entry.id   AF-A0A2W0GK02-F1
#
_cell.length_a   1.000
_cell.length_b   1.000
_cell.length_c   1.000
_cell.angle_alpha   90.00
_cell.angle_beta   90.00
_cell.angle_gamma   90.00
#
_symmetry.space_group_name_H-M   'P 1'
#
loop_
_entity.id
_entity.type
_entity.pdbx_description
1 polymer ?
#
loop_
_entity_poly.entity_id
_entity_poly.type
_entity_poly.pdbx_seq_one_letter_code
_entity_poly.pdbx_strand_id
1 'polypeptide(L)'
;MPNMTMNIIGLQEYQPDPDDLCSLCGGNYGKIAMIGGKGGIHICLGCVDVLVDVKKERESKKRDEVETALRTCLAGTGAGITPLAAKCIYDSILNKEIPHIRID
;
A
#
# COMPACT_ATOMS: atom_id res chain seq x y z
N MET A 1 7.01 62.27 28.20
CA MET A 1 5.95 61.79 27.28
C MET A 1 6.13 60.29 27.12
N PRO A 2 5.13 59.44 27.44
CA PRO A 2 5.26 58.00 27.26
C PRO A 2 5.18 57.68 25.76
N ASN A 3 6.13 56.89 25.29
CA ASN A 3 6.23 56.44 23.91
C ASN A 3 5.23 55.29 23.70
N MET A 4 4.13 55.54 23.01
CA MET A 4 3.15 54.52 22.64
C MET A 4 3.69 53.74 21.44
N THR A 5 4.30 52.59 21.68
CA THR A 5 4.60 51.62 20.63
C THR A 5 3.29 51.05 20.10
N MET A 6 2.90 51.45 18.88
CA MET A 6 1.78 50.84 18.18
C MET A 6 2.09 49.37 17.90
N ASN A 7 1.35 48.45 18.54
CA ASN A 7 1.29 47.06 18.11
C ASN A 7 0.61 47.02 16.75
N ILE A 8 1.41 46.83 15.70
CA ILE A 8 0.94 46.56 14.35
C ILE A 8 0.16 45.25 14.41
N ILE A 9 -1.15 45.30 14.18
CA ILE A 9 -1.99 44.11 13.96
C ILE A 9 -1.61 43.59 12.57
N GLY A 10 -0.55 42.78 12.50
CA GLY A 10 -0.12 42.11 11.28
C GLY A 10 -0.96 40.86 11.03
N LEU A 11 -1.26 40.57 9.77
CA LEU A 11 -1.77 39.26 9.37
C LEU A 11 -0.65 38.24 9.58
N GLN A 12 -0.84 37.32 10.52
CA GLN A 12 0.09 36.23 10.75
C GLN A 12 -0.18 35.12 9.72
N GLU A 13 0.87 34.61 9.06
CA GLU A 13 0.73 33.49 8.15
C GLU A 13 0.22 32.25 8.90
N TYR A 14 -0.81 31.61 8.37
CA TYR A 14 -1.40 30.43 8.97
C TYR A 14 -0.40 29.26 8.94
N GLN A 15 -0.11 28.71 10.11
CA GLN A 15 0.67 27.49 10.28
C GLN A 15 -0.29 26.37 10.70
N PRO A 16 -0.54 25.37 9.84
CA PRO A 16 -1.40 24.24 10.19
C PRO A 16 -0.78 23.39 11.30
N ASP A 17 -1.63 22.85 12.17
CA ASP A 17 -1.20 21.88 13.17
C ASP A 17 -0.67 20.61 12.47
N PRO A 18 0.46 20.04 12.90
CA PRO A 18 0.96 18.76 12.37
C PRO A 18 -0.09 17.64 12.35
N ASP A 19 -1.01 17.60 13.32
CA ASP A 19 -2.08 16.60 13.40
C ASP A 19 -3.18 16.79 12.35
N ASP A 20 -3.27 17.99 11.76
CA ASP A 20 -4.23 18.32 10.71
C ASP A 20 -3.69 18.03 9.30
N LEU A 21 -2.41 17.66 9.21
CA LEU A 21 -1.73 17.35 7.95
C LEU A 21 -1.77 15.85 7.65
N CYS A 22 -2.16 15.52 6.42
CA CYS A 22 -2.03 14.17 5.91
C CYS A 22 -0.54 13.81 5.77
N SER A 23 -0.10 12.73 6.42
CA SER A 23 1.29 12.27 6.38
C SER A 23 1.74 11.78 5.00
N LEU A 24 0.80 11.55 4.06
CA LEU A 24 1.11 11.06 2.72
C LEU A 24 1.21 12.21 1.69
N CYS A 25 0.22 13.12 1.66
CA CYS A 25 0.16 14.20 0.66
C CYS A 25 0.46 15.60 1.22
N GLY A 26 0.57 15.76 2.54
CA GLY A 26 0.81 17.05 3.20
C GLY A 26 -0.36 18.02 3.18
N GLY A 27 -1.54 17.60 2.67
CA GLY A 27 -2.73 18.44 2.68
C GLY A 27 -3.31 18.61 4.08
N ASN A 28 -3.85 19.79 4.36
CA ASN A 28 -4.58 20.07 5.59
C ASN A 28 -6.05 19.66 5.44
N TYR A 29 -6.48 18.66 6.19
CA TYR A 29 -7.86 18.16 6.19
C TYR A 29 -8.53 18.24 7.56
N GLY A 30 -7.77 18.59 8.60
CA GLY A 30 -8.22 18.50 9.98
C GLY A 30 -8.19 17.07 10.50
N LYS A 31 -7.75 16.88 11.74
CA LYS A 31 -7.60 15.57 12.40
C LYS A 31 -8.86 14.69 12.34
N ILE A 32 -10.04 15.30 12.46
CA ILE A 32 -11.34 14.59 12.50
C ILE A 32 -11.68 13.93 11.15
N ALA A 33 -11.23 14.52 10.04
CA ALA A 33 -11.51 14.02 8.69
C ALA A 33 -10.45 13.02 8.17
N MET A 34 -9.51 12.60 9.03
CA MET A 34 -8.42 11.70 8.67
C MET A 34 -8.44 10.41 9.48
N ILE A 35 -7.96 9.34 8.88
CA ILE A 35 -7.80 8.04 9.53
C ILE A 35 -6.47 8.03 10.29
N GLY A 36 -6.53 7.74 11.59
CA GLY A 36 -5.37 7.57 12.45
C GLY A 36 -4.76 6.18 12.32
N GLY A 37 -3.46 6.13 12.02
CA GLY A 37 -2.63 4.94 12.00
C GLY A 37 -1.77 4.80 13.26
N LYS A 38 -1.04 3.69 13.37
CA LYS A 38 -0.03 3.52 14.42
C LYS A 38 1.11 4.53 14.22
N GLY A 39 1.62 5.08 15.32
CA GLY A 39 2.78 5.98 15.31
C GLY A 39 2.49 7.43 14.92
N GLY A 40 1.25 7.91 15.11
CA GLY A 40 0.90 9.31 14.83
C GLY A 40 0.75 9.63 13.33
N ILE A 41 0.51 8.61 12.50
CA ILE A 41 0.26 8.78 11.07
C ILE A 41 -1.20 9.16 10.88
N HIS A 42 -1.47 10.24 10.16
CA HIS A 42 -2.81 10.67 9.78
C HIS A 42 -2.95 10.64 8.26
N ILE A 43 -3.93 9.90 7.74
CA ILE A 43 -4.10 9.73 6.29
C ILE A 43 -5.47 10.25 5.89
N CYS A 44 -5.52 11.14 4.90
CA CYS A 44 -6.78 11.60 4.33
C CYS A 44 -7.45 10.51 3.49
N LEU A 45 -8.77 10.55 3.36
CA LEU A 45 -9.54 9.52 2.66
C LEU A 45 -9.09 9.33 1.19
N GLY A 46 -8.73 10.41 0.49
CA GLY A 46 -8.22 10.30 -0.89
C GLY A 46 -6.89 9.55 -0.98
N CYS A 47 -6.00 9.72 0.00
CA CYS A 47 -4.77 8.93 0.07
C CYS A 47 -5.04 7.46 0.43
N VAL A 48 -6.09 7.18 1.20
CA VAL A 48 -6.53 5.80 1.46
C VAL A 48 -7.01 5.12 0.18
N ASP A 49 -7.78 5.80 -0.66
CA ASP A 49 -8.23 5.25 -1.94
C ASP A 49 -7.05 4.88 -2.84
N VAL A 50 -6.04 5.76 -2.93
CA VAL A 50 -4.80 5.48 -3.67
C VAL A 50 -4.08 4.26 -3.10
N LEU A 51 -3.98 4.14 -1.77
CA LEU A 51 -3.35 2.98 -1.13
C LEU A 51 -4.11 1.67 -1.42
N VAL A 52 -5.44 1.73 -1.50
CA VAL A 52 -6.27 0.58 -1.90
C VAL A 52 -5.96 0.16 -3.33
N ASP A 53 -5.82 1.12 -4.26
CA ASP A 53 -5.52 0.79 -5.65
C ASP A 53 -4.09 0.26 -5.82
N VAL A 54 -3.10 0.82 -5.11
CA VAL A 54 -1.73 0.26 -5.06
C VAL A 54 -1.75 -1.16 -4.50
N LYS A 55 -2.57 -1.44 -3.49
CA LYS A 55 -2.73 -2.80 -2.96
C LYS A 55 -3.30 -3.74 -4.02
N LYS A 56 -4.37 -3.36 -4.73
CA LYS A 56 -4.96 -4.16 -5.80
C LYS A 56 -3.97 -4.45 -6.92
N GLU A 57 -3.19 -3.45 -7.32
CA GLU A 57 -2.16 -3.60 -8.36
C GLU A 57 -1.09 -4.61 -7.92
N ARG A 58 -0.60 -4.51 -6.68
CA ARG A 58 0.35 -5.46 -6.10
C ARG A 58 -0.21 -6.88 -6.04
N GLU A 59 -1.48 -7.05 -5.64
CA GLU A 59 -2.13 -8.35 -5.61
C GLU A 59 -2.33 -8.94 -7.00
N SER A 60 -2.68 -8.11 -7.99
CA SER A 60 -2.77 -8.52 -9.39
C SER A 60 -1.41 -9.02 -9.88
N LYS A 61 -0.36 -8.24 -9.67
CA LYS A 61 1.00 -8.62 -10.08
C LYS A 61 1.46 -9.93 -9.44
N LYS A 62 1.18 -10.14 -8.15
CA LYS A 62 1.47 -11.41 -7.47
C LYS A 62 0.75 -12.59 -8.12
N ARG A 63 -0.53 -12.42 -8.47
CA ARG A 63 -1.31 -13.45 -9.16
C ARG A 63 -0.73 -13.74 -10.54
N ASP A 64 -0.34 -12.73 -11.30
CA ASP A 64 0.21 -12.89 -12.65
C ASP A 64 1.58 -13.61 -12.60
N GLU A 65 2.41 -13.31 -11.60
CA GLU A 65 3.67 -14.00 -11.33
C GLU A 65 3.45 -15.49 -10.97
N VAL A 66 2.47 -15.77 -10.10
CA VAL A 66 2.06 -17.13 -9.75
C VAL A 66 1.55 -17.90 -10.97
N GLU A 67 0.65 -17.29 -11.73
CA GLU A 67 0.07 -17.91 -12.92
C GLU A 67 1.16 -18.25 -13.95
N THR A 68 2.08 -17.32 -14.18
CA THR A 68 3.22 -17.52 -15.09
C THR A 68 4.08 -18.69 -14.62
N ALA A 69 4.46 -18.73 -13.34
CA ALA A 69 5.26 -19.82 -12.77
C ALA A 69 4.55 -21.18 -12.89
N LEU A 70 3.24 -21.24 -12.60
CA LEU A 70 2.44 -22.45 -12.76
C LEU A 70 2.36 -22.91 -14.22
N ARG A 71 2.14 -21.99 -15.17
CA ARG A 71 2.12 -22.31 -16.60
C ARG A 71 3.47 -22.85 -17.07
N THR A 72 4.58 -22.26 -16.63
CA THR A 72 5.94 -22.73 -16.97
C THR A 72 6.19 -24.13 -16.40
N CYS A 73 5.81 -24.38 -15.14
CA CYS A 73 5.89 -25.69 -14.51
C CYS A 73 5.11 -26.74 -15.32
N LEU A 74 3.88 -26.41 -15.72
CA LEU A 74 3.01 -27.30 -16.49
C LEU A 74 3.50 -27.53 -17.93
N ALA A 75 4.04 -26.51 -18.60
CA ALA A 75 4.52 -26.62 -19.98
C ALA A 75 5.63 -27.69 -20.13
N GLY A 76 6.45 -27.88 -19.09
CA GLY A 76 7.49 -28.92 -19.08
C GLY A 76 6.97 -30.35 -18.96
N THR A 77 5.71 -30.54 -18.55
CA THR A 77 5.14 -31.89 -18.34
C THR A 77 4.54 -32.51 -19.59
N GLY A 78 4.17 -31.70 -20.60
CA GLY A 78 3.45 -32.16 -21.79
C GLY A 78 2.10 -32.82 -21.50
N ALA A 79 1.68 -32.85 -20.23
CA ALA A 79 0.52 -33.53 -19.74
C ALA A 79 -0.56 -32.48 -19.47
N GLY A 80 -1.80 -32.76 -19.87
CA GLY A 80 -2.94 -31.94 -19.48
C GLY A 80 -3.21 -32.04 -17.97
N ILE A 81 -4.48 -31.95 -17.57
CA ILE A 81 -4.87 -32.15 -16.17
C ILE A 81 -4.67 -33.64 -15.81
N THR A 82 -3.46 -33.98 -15.35
CA THR A 82 -3.06 -35.35 -15.01
C THR A 82 -2.49 -35.40 -13.59
N PRO A 83 -2.47 -36.58 -12.95
CA PRO A 83 -1.82 -36.74 -11.65
C PRO A 83 -0.34 -36.33 -11.63
N LEU A 84 0.36 -36.47 -12.77
CA LEU A 84 1.76 -36.05 -12.90
C LEU A 84 1.91 -34.52 -12.81
N ALA A 85 1.02 -33.78 -13.47
CA ALA A 85 0.99 -32.31 -13.41
C ALA A 85 0.73 -31.82 -11.97
N ALA A 86 -0.19 -32.47 -11.24
CA ALA A 86 -0.47 -32.14 -9.85
C ALA A 86 0.75 -32.37 -8.94
N LYS A 87 1.46 -33.48 -9.12
CA LYS A 87 2.68 -33.77 -8.37
C LYS A 87 3.80 -32.78 -8.67
N CYS A 88 3.98 -32.42 -9.95
CA CYS A 88 5.00 -31.45 -10.36
C CYS A 88 4.75 -30.07 -9.74
N ILE A 89 3.50 -29.59 -9.73
CA ILE A 89 3.13 -28.33 -9.07
C ILE A 89 3.43 -28.42 -7.57
N TYR A 90 3.02 -29.52 -6.91
CA TYR A 90 3.25 -29.71 -5.48
C TYR A 90 4.75 -29.66 -5.13
N ASP A 91 5.58 -30.38 -5.89
CA ASP A 91 7.03 -30.39 -5.69
C ASP A 91 7.65 -29.01 -5.96
N SER A 92 7.23 -28.28 -7.01
CA SER A 92 7.68 -26.91 -7.29
C SER A 92 7.28 -25.91 -6.21
N ILE A 93 6.12 -26.07 -5.57
CA ILE A 93 5.73 -25.23 -4.41
C ILE A 93 6.62 -25.53 -3.20
N LEU A 94 6.86 -26.81 -2.89
CA LEU A 94 7.76 -27.21 -1.79
C LEU A 94 9.19 -26.67 -2.00
N ASN A 95 9.67 -26.67 -3.25
CA ASN A 95 10.99 -26.17 -3.63
C ASN A 95 11.07 -24.64 -3.73
N LYS A 96 9.97 -23.91 -3.48
CA LYS A 96 9.87 -22.43 -3.55
C LYS A 96 10.11 -21.86 -4.95
N GLU A 97 9.84 -22.64 -5.98
CA GLU A 97 9.96 -22.21 -7.39
C GLU A 97 8.74 -21.39 -7.83
N ILE A 98 7.59 -21.60 -7.18
CA ILE A 98 6.38 -20.80 -7.39
C ILE A 98 6.33 -19.70 -6.32
N PRO A 99 6.46 -18.42 -6.71
CA PRO A 99 6.50 -17.32 -5.75
C PRO A 99 5.14 -17.14 -5.05
N HIS A 100 5.15 -16.52 -3.87
CA HIS A 100 3.95 -16.16 -3.08
C HIS A 100 3.04 -17.29 -2.57
N ILE A 101 3.24 -18.55 -2.99
CA ILE A 101 2.48 -19.72 -2.51
C ILE A 101 3.30 -20.52 -1.50
N ARG A 102 2.63 -21.02 -0.46
CA ARG A 102 3.18 -21.99 0.52
C ARG A 102 2.11 -23.04 0.83
N ILE A 103 2.56 -24.25 1.14
CA ILE A 103 1.71 -25.35 1.62
C ILE A 103 2.02 -25.51 3.10
N ASP A 104 0.98 -25.56 3.93
CA ASP A 104 1.07 -25.80 5.37
C ASP A 104 1.15 -27.30 5.71
#